data_AF-U9SZ17-F1
#
_entry.id   AF-U9SZ17-F1
#
_cell.length_a   1.000
_cell.length_b   1.000
_cell.length_c   1.000
_cell.angle_alpha   90.00
_cell.angle_beta   90.00
_cell.angle_gamma   90.00
#
_symmetry.space_group_name_H-M   'P 1'
#
loop_
_entity.id
_entity.type
_entity.pdbx_description
1 polymer ?
#
loop_
_entity_poly.entity_id
_entity_poly.type
_entity_poly.pdbx_seq_one_letter_code
_entity_poly.pdbx_strand_id
1 'polypeptide(L)'
;MNIKGGVIMLYCKTRWTTAYKSIDDVLRVKAVLENMAANYSDLLTNDKINPIICLWNFFNELKVLGFVLNLLYKTVLALERKEADLSDCYLELA
;
A
#
# COMPACT_ATOMS: atom_id res chain seq x y z
N MET A 1 -35.83 -11.34 -10.40
CA MET A 1 -35.17 -10.82 -9.19
C MET A 1 -34.26 -9.69 -9.64
N ASN A 2 -34.66 -8.45 -9.40
CA ASN A 2 -34.06 -7.28 -10.04
C ASN A 2 -33.13 -6.59 -9.03
N ILE A 3 -31.85 -6.95 -9.02
CA ILE A 3 -30.85 -6.29 -8.18
C ILE A 3 -30.55 -4.95 -8.85
N LYS A 4 -31.21 -3.88 -8.39
CA LYS A 4 -30.79 -2.51 -8.70
C LYS A 4 -29.45 -2.28 -7.98
N GLY A 5 -28.35 -2.53 -8.69
CA GLY A 5 -27.01 -2.23 -8.21
C GLY A 5 -26.94 -0.76 -7.81
N GLY A 6 -26.87 -0.51 -6.50
CA GLY A 6 -26.52 0.80 -6.01
C GLY A 6 -25.16 1.15 -6.61
N VAL A 7 -25.04 2.31 -7.22
CA VAL A 7 -23.75 2.88 -7.60
C VAL A 7 -22.89 2.79 -6.35
N ILE A 8 -21.90 1.88 -6.35
CA ILE A 8 -20.90 1.84 -5.29
C ILE A 8 -20.27 3.21 -5.33
N MET A 9 -20.61 4.04 -4.34
CA MET A 9 -20.02 5.35 -4.22
C MET A 9 -18.53 5.13 -4.02
N LEU A 10 -17.71 5.57 -4.97
CA LEU A 10 -16.26 5.40 -4.99
C LEU A 10 -15.64 6.09 -3.77
N TYR A 11 -15.62 5.40 -2.64
CA TYR A 11 -14.80 5.74 -1.48
C TYR A 11 -13.29 5.76 -1.87
N CYS A 12 -12.97 5.15 -3.02
CA CYS A 12 -11.66 4.94 -3.64
C CYS A 12 -10.94 6.21 -4.15
N LYS A 13 -11.60 7.38 -4.27
CA LYS A 13 -10.98 8.52 -4.95
C LYS A 13 -9.76 9.15 -4.23
N THR A 14 -9.45 8.86 -2.96
CA THR A 14 -8.33 9.58 -2.29
C THR A 14 -7.49 8.89 -1.20
N ARG A 15 -7.74 7.64 -0.75
CA ARG A 15 -6.98 7.12 0.43
C ARG A 15 -6.18 5.83 0.24
N TRP A 16 -6.71 4.82 -0.46
CA TRP A 16 -6.09 3.49 -0.50
C TRP A 16 -4.99 3.37 -1.56
N THR A 17 -5.21 4.00 -2.72
CA THR A 17 -4.19 4.17 -3.77
C THR A 17 -2.98 4.95 -3.24
N THR A 18 -3.24 5.98 -2.41
CA THR A 18 -2.23 6.74 -1.68
C THR A 18 -1.49 5.86 -0.68
N ALA A 19 -2.19 5.04 0.11
CA ALA A 19 -1.58 4.15 1.08
C ALA A 19 -0.63 3.13 0.42
N TYR A 20 -1.05 2.47 -0.67
CA TYR A 20 -0.19 1.57 -1.42
C TYR A 20 1.06 2.27 -1.95
N LYS A 21 0.89 3.43 -2.61
CA LYS A 21 2.02 4.21 -3.16
C LYS A 21 2.99 4.65 -2.06
N SER A 22 2.50 5.13 -0.92
CA SER A 22 3.36 5.51 0.20
C SER A 22 4.17 4.32 0.74
N ILE A 23 3.55 3.14 0.84
CA ILE A 23 4.24 1.94 1.29
C ILE A 23 5.29 1.51 0.27
N ASP A 24 4.94 1.51 -1.01
CA ASP A 24 5.87 1.19 -2.10
C ASP A 24 7.07 2.17 -2.11
N ASP A 25 6.82 3.47 -1.98
CA ASP A 25 7.84 4.51 -1.90
C ASP A 25 8.81 4.26 -0.72
N VAL A 26 8.28 3.97 0.48
CA VAL A 26 9.08 3.66 1.68
C VAL A 26 9.91 2.38 1.48
N LEU A 27 9.33 1.34 0.88
CA LEU A 27 10.04 0.09 0.59
C LEU A 27 11.17 0.31 -0.44
N ARG A 28 10.98 1.17 -1.45
CA ARG A 28 12.02 1.50 -2.44
C ARG A 28 13.20 2.24 -1.82
N VAL A 29 12.96 3.11 -0.84
CA VAL A 29 14.02 3.86 -0.15
C VAL A 29 14.57 3.14 1.09
N LYS A 30 14.15 1.88 1.35
CA LYS A 30 14.57 1.09 2.52
C LYS A 30 16.08 1.14 2.75
N ALA A 31 16.89 0.82 1.73
CA ALA A 31 18.34 0.76 1.88
C ALA A 31 18.96 2.13 2.23
N VAL A 32 18.38 3.21 1.71
CA VAL A 32 18.80 4.59 2.03
C VAL A 32 18.46 4.93 3.47
N LEU A 33 17.26 4.55 3.94
CA LEU A 33 16.82 4.73 5.32
C LEU A 33 17.71 3.94 6.30
N GLU A 34 17.99 2.66 6.01
CA GLU A 34 18.89 1.83 6.82
C GLU A 34 20.30 2.42 6.87
N ASN A 35 20.84 2.91 5.75
CA ASN A 35 22.14 3.57 5.70
C ASN A 35 22.16 4.88 6.50
N MET A 36 21.09 5.68 6.43
CA MET A 36 20.95 6.91 7.19
C MET A 36 20.89 6.63 8.70
N ALA A 37 20.12 5.63 9.11
CA ALA A 37 20.04 5.18 10.49
C ALA A 37 21.39 4.67 11.04
N ALA A 38 22.18 3.97 10.22
CA ALA A 38 23.47 3.42 10.62
C ALA A 38 24.60 4.46 10.67
N ASN A 39 24.69 5.34 9.66
CA ASN A 39 25.87 6.18 9.44
C ASN A 39 25.65 7.68 9.67
N TYR A 40 24.39 8.12 9.71
CA TYR A 40 24.02 9.54 9.76
C TYR A 40 22.86 9.79 10.75
N SER A 41 22.82 9.03 11.84
CA SER A 41 21.73 9.11 12.83
C SER A 41 21.66 10.47 13.52
N ASP A 42 22.75 11.22 13.57
CA ASP A 42 22.85 12.60 14.05
C ASP A 42 22.07 13.60 13.18
N LEU A 43 21.86 13.29 11.90
CA LEU A 43 21.06 14.11 10.98
C LEU A 43 19.55 13.86 11.13
N LEU A 44 19.14 12.80 11.84
CA LEU A 44 17.74 12.51 12.13
C LEU A 44 17.26 13.39 13.29
N THR A 45 16.67 14.53 12.96
CA THR A 45 16.14 15.50 13.95
C THR A 45 14.99 14.96 14.79
N ASN A 46 14.31 13.91 14.32
CA ASN A 46 13.26 13.22 15.05
C ASN A 46 13.81 11.89 15.59
N ASP A 47 14.01 11.85 16.89
CA ASP A 47 14.54 10.72 17.66
C ASP A 47 13.70 9.44 17.53
N LYS A 48 12.43 9.54 17.12
CA LYS A 48 11.55 8.39 16.89
C LYS A 48 11.79 7.67 15.57
N ILE A 49 12.41 8.32 14.58
CA ILE A 49 12.59 7.74 13.24
C ILE A 49 13.61 6.61 13.27
N ASN A 50 14.73 6.82 13.96
CA ASN A 50 15.81 5.83 14.01
C ASN A 50 15.36 4.48 14.61
N PRO A 51 14.65 4.44 15.75
CA PRO A 51 14.06 3.20 16.27
C PRO A 51 13.09 2.50 15.31
N ILE A 52 12.31 3.25 14.52
CA ILE A 52 11.35 2.67 13.56
C ILE A 52 12.07 2.00 12.40
N ILE A 53 13.08 2.65 11.82
CA ILE A 53 13.88 2.10 10.70
C ILE A 53 14.62 0.83 11.16
N CYS A 54 15.18 0.87 12.36
CA CYS A 54 15.93 -0.26 12.94
C CYS A 54 15.03 -1.39 13.46
N LEU A 55 13.71 -1.20 13.51
CA LEU A 55 12.78 -2.23 13.94
C LEU A 55 12.73 -3.33 12.88
N TRP A 56 13.20 -4.54 13.24
CA TRP A 56 13.28 -5.69 12.33
C TRP A 56 11.98 -5.97 11.58
N ASN A 57 10.84 -5.73 12.22
CA ASN A 57 9.53 -6.04 11.66
C ASN A 57 8.95 -4.93 10.77
N PHE A 58 9.39 -3.68 10.90
CA PHE A 58 8.73 -2.55 10.24
C PHE A 58 8.64 -2.76 8.72
N PHE A 59 9.77 -3.00 8.05
CA PHE A 59 9.78 -3.23 6.60
C PHE A 59 9.12 -4.55 6.19
N ASN A 60 9.14 -5.58 7.05
CA ASN A 60 8.49 -6.85 6.76
C ASN A 60 6.95 -6.72 6.82
N GLU A 61 6.44 -6.01 7.83
CA GLU A 61 5.02 -5.66 7.95
C GLU A 61 4.56 -4.80 6.78
N LEU A 62 5.38 -3.82 6.37
CA LEU A 62 5.10 -3.02 5.17
C LEU A 62 5.06 -3.85 3.89
N LYS A 63 5.89 -4.89 3.74
CA LYS A 63 5.82 -5.81 2.59
C LYS A 63 4.52 -6.60 2.58
N VAL A 64 4.10 -7.14 3.72
CA VAL A 64 2.84 -7.89 3.83
C VAL A 64 1.65 -6.97 3.53
N LEU A 65 1.64 -5.77 4.11
CA LEU A 65 0.59 -4.80 3.87
C LEU A 65 0.59 -4.31 2.41
N GLY A 66 1.77 -4.05 1.84
CA GLY A 66 1.96 -3.68 0.44
C GLY A 66 1.46 -4.74 -0.53
N PHE A 67 1.65 -6.02 -0.21
CA PHE A 67 1.12 -7.14 -1.02
C PHE A 67 -0.41 -7.11 -1.07
N VAL A 68 -1.08 -7.03 0.10
CA VAL A 68 -2.55 -6.97 0.18
C VAL A 68 -3.09 -5.73 -0.53
N LEU A 69 -2.48 -4.57 -0.28
CA LEU A 69 -2.93 -3.31 -0.89
C LEU A 69 -2.68 -3.26 -2.40
N ASN A 70 -1.63 -3.90 -2.90
CA ASN A 70 -1.36 -3.99 -4.34
C ASN A 70 -2.45 -4.81 -5.06
N LEU A 71 -2.88 -5.93 -4.47
CA LEU A 71 -3.99 -6.72 -5.01
C LEU A 71 -5.26 -5.87 -5.08
N LEU A 72 -5.65 -5.25 -3.97
CA LEU A 72 -6.81 -4.36 -3.93
C LEU A 72 -6.69 -3.19 -4.93
N TYR A 73 -5.49 -2.61 -5.06
CA TYR A 73 -5.21 -1.53 -6.00
C TYR A 73 -5.46 -1.95 -7.45
N LYS A 74 -4.96 -3.13 -7.86
CA LYS A 74 -5.14 -3.66 -9.22
C LYS A 74 -6.60 -4.01 -9.51
N THR A 75 -7.24 -4.72 -8.58
CA THR A 75 -8.64 -5.13 -8.68
C THR A 75 -9.57 -3.92 -8.81
N VAL A 76 -9.39 -2.90 -7.97
CA VAL A 76 -10.17 -1.67 -8.05
C VAL A 76 -9.91 -0.92 -9.35
N LEU A 77 -8.64 -0.82 -9.78
CA LEU A 77 -8.33 -0.20 -11.07
C LEU A 77 -8.96 -0.95 -12.25
N ALA A 78 -9.04 -2.28 -12.20
CA ALA A 78 -9.70 -3.09 -13.23
C ALA A 78 -11.21 -2.79 -13.27
N LEU A 79 -11.87 -2.76 -12.11
CA LEU A 79 -13.28 -2.36 -11.96
C LEU A 79 -13.54 -0.92 -12.42
N GLU A 80 -12.64 0.01 -12.12
CA GLU A 80 -12.80 1.41 -12.53
C GLU A 80 -12.56 1.62 -14.04
N ARG A 81 -11.71 0.78 -14.66
CA ARG A 81 -11.34 0.91 -16.08
C ARG A 81 -12.30 0.24 -17.04
N LYS A 82 -13.09 -0.75 -16.60
CA LYS A 82 -13.92 -1.58 -17.48
C LYS A 82 -15.18 -2.05 -16.76
N GLU A 83 -16.15 -2.47 -17.57
CA GLU A 83 -17.35 -3.26 -17.24
C GLU A 83 -17.04 -4.62 -16.56
N ALA A 84 -15.91 -4.77 -15.86
CA ALA A 84 -15.52 -5.96 -15.13
C ALA A 84 -16.51 -6.20 -13.98
N ASP A 85 -16.94 -7.44 -13.84
CA ASP A 85 -17.84 -7.83 -12.76
C ASP A 85 -17.05 -8.35 -11.55
N LEU A 86 -17.75 -8.60 -10.44
CA LEU A 86 -17.11 -9.02 -9.19
C LEU A 86 -16.39 -10.38 -9.31
N SER A 87 -16.75 -11.21 -10.30
CA SER A 87 -16.12 -12.51 -10.52
C SER A 87 -14.71 -12.40 -11.12
N ASP A 88 -14.49 -11.42 -12.00
CA ASP A 88 -13.17 -11.11 -12.55
C ASP A 88 -12.18 -10.73 -11.42
N CYS A 89 -12.67 -10.04 -10.38
CA CYS A 89 -11.88 -9.65 -9.21
C CYS A 89 -11.42 -10.84 -8.35
N TYR A 90 -12.28 -11.84 -8.17
CA TYR A 90 -11.96 -13.01 -7.34
C TYR A 90 -10.87 -13.87 -7.99
N LEU A 91 -10.82 -13.92 -9.32
CA LEU A 91 -9.80 -14.66 -10.06
C LEU A 91 -8.42 -14.00 -9.98
N GLU A 92 -8.32 -12.68 -9.84
CA GLU A 92 -7.04 -12.00 -9.62
C GLU A 92 -6.53 -12.06 -8.17
N LEU A 93 -7.41 -12.43 -7.22
CA LEU A 93 -7.07 -12.58 -5.80
C LEU A 93 -6.65 -14.01 -5.41
N ALA A 94 -6.88 -15.00 -6.28
CA ALA A 94 -6.58 -16.42 -6.07
C ALA A 94 -5.18 -16.79 -6.60
#